data_AF-A0A538IY16-F1
#
_entry.id   AF-A0A538IY16-F1
#
_cell.length_a   1.000
_cell.length_b   1.000
_cell.length_c   1.000
_cell.angle_alpha   90.00
_cell.angle_beta   90.00
_cell.angle_gamma   90.00
#
_symmetry.space_group_name_H-M   'P 1'
#
loop_
_entity.id
_entity.type
_entity.pdbx_description
1 polymer ?
#
loop_
_entity_poly.entity_id
_entity_poly.type
_entity_poly.pdbx_seq_one_letter_code
_entity_poly.pdbx_strand_id
1 'polypeptide(L)'
;MVDPARLVEACMHLRDAEGFNFLADVAATDYLGWGELGVAGYIGNATGRDLNRPGSQGLAKLPEPKPKRFAMNYHLLRVPGGDRVRVQAWLDDDEPVVPSVVEIWPTADWHEREAWDLMGIRIEGHPNLQRILMEDDWEGHPLRKDYPIGGEPVRFSGEE
;
A
#
# COMPACT_ATOMS: atom_id res chain seq x y z
N MET A 1 4.95 7.16 -11.67
CA MET A 1 3.47 7.20 -11.60
C MET A 1 2.95 6.70 -12.93
N VAL A 2 2.04 5.73 -12.92
CA VAL A 2 1.52 5.12 -14.15
C VAL A 2 0.00 4.99 -14.01
N ASP A 3 -0.70 5.18 -15.12
CA ASP A 3 -2.12 4.84 -15.23
C ASP A 3 -2.29 3.31 -15.08
N PRO A 4 -3.18 2.80 -14.21
CA PRO A 4 -3.44 1.37 -14.09
C PRO A 4 -3.61 0.64 -15.43
N ALA A 5 -4.25 1.27 -16.42
CA ALA A 5 -4.47 0.69 -17.75
C ALA A 5 -3.17 0.47 -18.55
N ARG A 6 -2.10 1.19 -18.22
CA ARG A 6 -0.78 1.10 -18.86
C ARG A 6 0.27 0.44 -17.96
N LEU A 7 -0.15 -0.14 -16.84
CA LEU A 7 0.76 -0.75 -15.87
C LEU A 7 1.60 -1.87 -16.49
N VAL A 8 0.96 -2.81 -17.19
CA VAL A 8 1.65 -3.93 -17.86
C VAL A 8 2.66 -3.43 -18.89
N GLU A 9 2.26 -2.47 -19.73
CA GLU A 9 3.14 -1.86 -20.73
C GLU A 9 4.37 -1.22 -20.08
N ALA A 10 4.18 -0.42 -19.03
CA ALA A 10 5.26 0.24 -18.31
C ALA A 10 6.20 -0.78 -17.63
N CYS A 11 5.64 -1.82 -17.02
CA CYS A 11 6.40 -2.88 -16.38
C CYS A 11 7.21 -3.72 -17.38
N MET A 12 6.63 -4.05 -18.55
CA MET A 12 7.35 -4.73 -19.63
C MET A 12 8.50 -3.87 -20.14
N HIS A 13 8.27 -2.58 -20.35
CA HIS A 13 9.33 -1.65 -20.76
C HIS A 13 10.46 -1.57 -19.72
N LEU A 14 10.11 -1.48 -18.42
CA LEU A 14 11.11 -1.43 -17.35
C LEU A 14 11.95 -2.72 -17.27
N ARG A 15 11.34 -3.89 -17.48
CA ARG A 15 12.06 -5.16 -17.51
C ARG A 15 12.95 -5.28 -18.75
N ASP A 16 12.38 -5.04 -19.93
CA ASP A 16 12.98 -5.41 -21.22
C ASP A 16 13.93 -4.35 -21.78
N ALA A 17 13.62 -3.06 -21.59
CA ALA A 17 14.43 -1.95 -22.10
C ALA A 17 15.37 -1.37 -21.03
N GLU A 18 14.90 -1.22 -19.79
CA GLU A 18 15.66 -0.55 -18.72
C GLU A 18 16.43 -1.52 -17.80
N GLY A 19 16.16 -2.83 -17.93
CA GLY A 19 16.87 -3.91 -17.23
C GLY A 19 16.46 -4.13 -15.77
N PHE A 20 15.27 -3.67 -15.36
CA PHE A 20 14.71 -3.96 -14.04
C PHE A 20 14.20 -5.41 -13.96
N ASN A 21 15.13 -6.33 -13.74
CA ASN A 21 14.93 -7.77 -13.78
C ASN A 21 14.47 -8.38 -12.45
N PHE A 22 14.45 -7.63 -11.35
CA PHE A 22 14.04 -8.13 -10.03
C PHE A 22 12.89 -7.31 -9.46
N LEU A 23 11.75 -7.96 -9.23
CA LEU A 23 10.64 -7.43 -8.46
C LEU A 23 10.87 -7.75 -6.98
N ALA A 24 11.14 -6.71 -6.19
CA ALA A 24 11.47 -6.82 -4.78
C ALA A 24 10.24 -6.91 -3.88
N ASP A 25 9.20 -6.14 -4.18
CA ASP A 25 7.99 -6.05 -3.37
C ASP A 25 6.83 -5.44 -4.16
N VAL A 26 5.59 -5.80 -3.79
CA VAL A 26 4.36 -5.13 -4.23
C VAL A 26 3.54 -4.75 -3.00
N ALA A 27 3.35 -3.45 -2.79
CA ALA A 27 2.70 -2.91 -1.60
C ALA A 27 1.46 -2.09 -1.97
N ALA A 28 0.32 -2.53 -1.46
CA ALA A 28 -0.92 -1.78 -1.49
C ALA A 28 -0.99 -0.78 -0.32
N THR A 29 -1.58 0.39 -0.54
CA THR A 29 -1.71 1.43 0.48
C THR A 29 -3.10 2.05 0.45
N ASP A 30 -3.73 2.17 1.63
CA ASP A 30 -4.99 2.89 1.84
C ASP A 30 -4.68 4.27 2.45
N TYR A 31 -5.07 5.32 1.72
CA TYR A 31 -4.93 6.72 2.10
C TYR A 31 -6.22 7.32 2.67
N LEU A 32 -7.21 6.50 3.06
CA LEU A 32 -8.37 6.99 3.81
C LEU A 32 -7.92 7.75 5.06
N GLY A 33 -8.48 8.95 5.27
CA GLY A 33 -8.10 9.86 6.37
C GLY A 33 -6.75 10.58 6.19
N TRP A 34 -6.11 10.46 5.03
CA TRP A 34 -4.81 11.10 4.79
C TRP A 34 -4.93 12.64 4.81
N GLY A 35 -4.30 13.25 5.81
CA GLY A 35 -4.28 14.71 6.00
C GLY A 35 -5.46 15.27 6.80
N GLU A 36 -6.42 14.43 7.21
CA GLU A 36 -7.57 14.87 8.03
C GLU A 36 -7.22 15.07 9.51
N LEU A 37 -6.30 14.24 10.03
CA LEU A 37 -5.74 14.43 11.36
C LEU A 37 -4.84 15.67 11.34
N GLY A 38 -5.39 16.82 11.74
CA GLY A 38 -4.73 18.13 11.81
C GLY A 38 -3.54 18.20 12.78
N VAL A 39 -3.09 17.07 13.33
CA VAL A 39 -1.92 16.98 14.19
C VAL A 39 -0.89 16.11 13.49
N ALA A 40 0.15 16.76 13.02
CA ALA A 40 1.31 16.03 12.56
C ALA A 40 2.07 15.56 13.81
N GLY A 41 1.93 14.29 14.19
CA GLY A 41 2.75 13.62 15.21
C GLY A 41 2.21 13.64 16.65
N TYR A 42 2.70 12.67 17.43
CA TYR A 42 2.39 12.41 18.84
C TYR A 42 2.80 13.57 19.79
N ILE A 43 3.61 14.53 19.31
CA ILE A 43 4.15 15.68 20.07
C ILE A 43 4.21 16.94 19.16
N GLY A 44 3.15 17.17 18.37
CA GLY A 44 2.99 18.35 17.51
C GLY A 44 2.02 19.38 18.12
N ASN A 45 2.08 20.64 17.67
CA ASN A 45 1.00 21.61 17.93
C ASN A 45 -0.04 21.54 16.79
N ALA A 46 -1.17 22.26 16.91
CA ALA A 46 -2.22 22.31 15.89
C ALA A 46 -1.77 22.86 14.51
N THR A 47 -0.53 23.35 14.42
CA THR A 47 0.10 23.85 13.19
C THR A 47 1.27 22.97 12.72
N GLY A 48 1.52 21.82 13.35
CA GLY A 48 2.61 20.90 13.03
C GLY A 48 3.84 20.99 13.94
N ARG A 49 5.03 20.76 13.39
CA ARG A 49 6.32 20.76 14.11
C ARG A 49 6.77 22.19 14.44
N ASP A 50 7.03 22.48 15.72
CA ASP A 50 7.67 23.71 16.17
C ASP A 50 9.19 23.54 16.27
N LEU A 51 9.93 24.11 15.32
CA LEU A 51 11.40 24.04 15.26
C LEU A 51 12.10 24.62 16.51
N ASN A 52 11.43 25.49 17.27
CA ASN A 52 11.98 26.11 18.48
C ASN A 52 11.69 25.30 19.76
N ARG A 53 10.85 24.26 19.69
CA ARG A 53 10.54 23.39 20.82
C ARG A 53 11.30 22.06 20.69
N PRO A 54 12.36 21.83 21.50
CA PRO A 54 13.07 20.56 21.49
C PRO A 54 12.11 19.39 21.73
N GLY A 55 12.17 18.38 20.87
CA GLY A 55 11.30 17.20 20.95
C GLY A 55 9.95 17.34 20.24
N SER A 56 9.65 18.46 19.56
CA SER A 56 8.49 18.52 18.68
C SER A 56 8.65 17.56 17.50
N GLN A 57 7.62 16.74 17.27
CA GLN A 57 7.58 15.76 16.18
C GLN A 57 6.33 16.02 15.34
N GLY A 58 6.48 15.96 14.02
CA GLY A 58 5.41 16.27 13.10
C GLY A 58 5.92 16.73 11.74
N LEU A 59 5.01 16.75 10.77
CA LEU A 59 5.18 17.46 9.51
C LEU A 59 5.09 18.97 9.78
N ALA A 60 5.98 19.75 9.15
CA ALA A 60 5.96 21.21 9.21
C ALA A 60 4.79 21.82 8.40
N LYS A 61 4.19 21.01 7.52
CA LYS A 61 3.03 21.34 6.68
C LYS A 61 2.15 20.10 6.62
N LEU A 62 0.83 20.27 6.62
CA LEU A 62 -0.07 19.17 6.30
C LEU A 62 0.29 18.60 4.93
N PRO A 63 0.28 17.26 4.79
CA PRO A 63 0.61 16.64 3.51
C PRO A 63 -0.48 17.00 2.50
N GLU A 64 -0.07 17.21 1.24
CA GLU A 64 -1.03 17.40 0.16
C GLU A 64 -1.97 16.18 0.07
N PRO A 65 -3.25 16.41 -0.30
CA PRO A 65 -4.20 15.33 -0.49
C PRO A 65 -3.69 14.35 -1.55
N LYS A 66 -3.99 13.07 -1.36
CA LYS A 66 -3.69 12.06 -2.37
C LYS A 66 -4.80 12.06 -3.43
N PRO A 67 -4.46 11.75 -4.69
CA PRO A 67 -5.43 11.83 -5.79
C PRO A 67 -6.51 10.74 -5.69
N LYS A 68 -6.20 9.58 -5.11
CA LYS A 68 -7.17 8.51 -4.86
C LYS A 68 -6.89 7.81 -3.53
N ARG A 69 -7.89 7.04 -3.05
CA ARG A 69 -7.82 6.30 -1.78
C ARG A 69 -6.74 5.22 -1.81
N PHE A 70 -6.75 4.37 -2.83
CA PHE A 70 -5.83 3.24 -2.91
C PHE A 70 -4.66 3.54 -3.85
N ALA A 71 -3.49 2.99 -3.52
CA ALA A 71 -2.37 2.92 -4.45
C ALA A 71 -1.72 1.54 -4.40
N MET A 72 -1.37 1.03 -5.58
CA MET A 72 -0.51 -0.15 -5.74
C MET A 72 0.91 0.30 -6.06
N ASN A 73 1.89 -0.20 -5.32
CA ASN A 73 3.31 0.16 -5.49
C ASN A 73 4.12 -1.07 -5.85
N TYR A 74 4.85 -1.03 -6.95
CA TYR A 74 5.79 -2.07 -7.36
C TYR A 74 7.21 -1.56 -7.16
N HIS A 75 8.00 -2.29 -6.39
CA HIS A 75 9.38 -1.97 -6.07
C HIS A 75 10.31 -2.84 -6.92
N LEU A 76 10.98 -2.21 -7.88
CA LEU A 76 11.86 -2.89 -8.82
C LEU A 76 13.33 -2.58 -8.53
N LEU A 77 14.18 -3.57 -8.79
CA LEU A 77 15.62 -3.50 -8.66
C LEU A 77 16.27 -4.00 -9.95
N ARG A 78 17.33 -3.32 -10.39
CA ARG A 78 18.19 -3.76 -11.47
C ARG A 78 19.41 -4.49 -10.93
N VAL A 79 19.61 -5.73 -11.36
CA VAL A 79 20.76 -6.56 -10.97
C VAL A 79 21.51 -7.06 -12.22
N PRO A 80 22.83 -6.79 -12.33
CA PRO A 80 23.67 -5.99 -11.45
C PRO A 80 23.46 -4.48 -11.65
N GLY A 81 23.78 -3.67 -10.65
CA GLY A 81 23.71 -2.19 -10.73
C GLY A 81 23.12 -1.57 -9.46
N GLY A 82 22.12 -2.22 -8.86
CA GLY A 82 21.54 -1.79 -7.59
C GLY A 82 20.55 -0.62 -7.72
N ASP A 83 20.31 -0.13 -8.94
CA ASP A 83 19.33 0.93 -9.21
C ASP A 83 17.93 0.45 -8.86
N ARG A 84 17.15 1.33 -8.23
CA ARG A 84 15.79 1.04 -7.77
C ARG A 84 14.80 2.02 -8.37
N VAL A 85 13.65 1.51 -8.76
CA VAL A 85 12.51 2.33 -9.19
C VAL A 85 11.24 1.85 -8.51
N ARG A 86 10.36 2.79 -8.18
CA ARG A 86 9.01 2.50 -7.70
C ARG A 86 8.00 2.89 -8.77
N VAL A 87 7.24 1.92 -9.24
CA VAL A 87 6.06 2.16 -10.08
C VAL A 87 4.86 2.26 -9.14
N GLN A 88 4.10 3.34 -9.24
CA GLN A 88 2.90 3.53 -8.41
C GLN A 88 1.71 3.82 -9.32
N ALA A 89 0.62 3.09 -9.09
CA ALA A 89 -0.65 3.21 -9.77
C ALA A 89 -1.74 3.58 -8.75
N TRP A 90 -2.55 4.59 -9.06
CA TRP A 90 -3.64 5.06 -8.21
C TRP A 90 -4.95 4.37 -8.57
N LEU A 91 -5.72 3.96 -7.57
CA LEU A 91 -6.93 3.16 -7.73
C LEU A 91 -8.11 3.81 -7.01
N ASP A 92 -9.29 3.72 -7.64
CA ASP A 92 -10.54 4.25 -7.10
C ASP A 92 -11.05 3.39 -5.92
N ASP A 93 -11.94 3.96 -5.11
CA ASP A 93 -12.46 3.33 -3.89
C ASP A 93 -13.47 2.21 -4.18
N ASP A 94 -14.39 2.45 -5.12
CA ASP A 94 -15.53 1.56 -5.37
C ASP A 94 -15.11 0.21 -5.98
N GLU A 95 -14.17 0.22 -6.92
CA GLU A 95 -13.68 -0.97 -7.60
C GLU A 95 -12.17 -0.87 -7.90
N PRO A 96 -11.30 -1.01 -6.88
CA PRO A 96 -9.86 -0.94 -7.09
C PRO A 96 -9.39 -2.15 -7.88
N VAL A 97 -9.00 -1.94 -9.14
CA VAL A 97 -8.55 -3.00 -10.06
C VAL A 97 -7.22 -2.66 -10.71
N VAL A 98 -6.32 -3.65 -10.77
CA VAL A 98 -5.07 -3.57 -11.53
C VAL A 98 -4.86 -4.84 -12.35
N PRO A 99 -4.20 -4.76 -13.51
CA PRO A 99 -3.75 -5.96 -14.22
C PRO A 99 -2.59 -6.63 -13.47
N SER A 100 -2.56 -7.96 -13.50
CA SER A 100 -1.46 -8.76 -12.96
C SER A 100 -0.16 -8.53 -13.72
N VAL A 101 0.98 -8.54 -13.01
CA VAL A 101 2.32 -8.55 -13.60
C VAL A 101 3.05 -9.88 -13.39
N VAL A 102 2.33 -10.95 -13.05
CA VAL A 102 2.89 -12.31 -12.87
C VAL A 102 3.61 -12.81 -14.11
N GLU A 103 3.09 -12.53 -15.31
CA GLU A 103 3.75 -12.90 -16.58
C GLU A 103 5.06 -12.13 -16.80
N ILE A 104 5.25 -11.00 -16.11
CA ILE A 104 6.46 -10.18 -16.20
C ILE A 104 7.49 -10.66 -15.18
N TRP A 105 7.06 -10.76 -13.92
CA TRP A 105 7.84 -11.28 -12.80
C TRP A 105 7.02 -12.32 -12.02
N PRO A 106 7.40 -13.61 -12.05
CA PRO A 106 6.66 -14.66 -11.36
C PRO A 106 6.56 -14.48 -9.84
N THR A 107 7.46 -13.69 -9.23
CA THR A 107 7.40 -13.37 -7.80
C THR A 107 6.20 -12.50 -7.43
N ALA A 108 5.54 -11.86 -8.41
CA ALA A 108 4.34 -11.06 -8.18
C ALA A 108 3.15 -11.89 -7.66
N ASP A 109 3.10 -13.20 -7.92
CA ASP A 109 1.97 -14.08 -7.60
C ASP A 109 1.57 -13.97 -6.12
N TRP A 110 2.55 -14.05 -5.22
CA TRP A 110 2.28 -14.01 -3.78
C TRP A 110 1.92 -12.61 -3.30
N HIS A 111 2.59 -11.58 -3.80
CA HIS A 111 2.36 -10.19 -3.38
C HIS A 111 1.02 -9.66 -3.90
N GLU A 112 0.63 -10.02 -5.12
CA GLU A 112 -0.68 -9.65 -5.69
C GLU A 112 -1.83 -10.34 -4.94
N ARG A 113 -1.64 -11.60 -4.51
CA ARG A 113 -2.59 -12.29 -3.62
C ARG A 113 -2.69 -11.64 -2.25
N GLU A 114 -1.57 -11.26 -1.65
CA GLU A 114 -1.56 -10.55 -0.36
C GLU A 114 -2.31 -9.22 -0.45
N ALA A 115 -2.07 -8.44 -1.52
CA ALA A 115 -2.76 -7.18 -1.74
C ALA A 115 -4.28 -7.37 -1.92
N TRP A 116 -4.70 -8.44 -2.58
CA TRP A 116 -6.12 -8.80 -2.67
C TRP A 116 -6.69 -9.25 -1.31
N ASP A 117 -5.99 -10.10 -0.58
CA ASP A 117 -6.46 -10.66 0.69
C ASP A 117 -6.61 -9.58 1.77
N LEU A 118 -5.56 -8.77 1.97
CA LEU A 118 -5.49 -7.80 3.06
C LEU A 118 -6.11 -6.44 2.73
N MET A 119 -6.13 -6.04 1.46
CA MET A 119 -6.59 -4.71 1.02
C MET A 119 -7.77 -4.76 0.04
N GLY A 120 -8.12 -5.92 -0.50
CA GLY A 120 -9.28 -6.09 -1.39
C GLY A 120 -9.11 -5.45 -2.76
N ILE A 121 -7.87 -5.33 -3.25
CA ILE A 121 -7.61 -4.84 -4.61
C ILE A 121 -7.75 -6.02 -5.57
N ARG A 122 -8.63 -5.91 -6.56
CA ARG A 122 -8.87 -6.95 -7.58
C ARG A 122 -7.73 -6.97 -8.59
N ILE A 123 -7.20 -8.15 -8.86
CA ILE A 123 -6.09 -8.33 -9.81
C ILE A 123 -6.61 -9.07 -11.05
N GLU A 124 -6.67 -8.38 -12.18
CA GLU A 124 -7.14 -8.96 -13.44
C GLU A 124 -6.05 -9.80 -14.13
N GLY A 125 -6.42 -11.00 -14.58
CA GLY A 125 -5.48 -11.91 -15.26
C GLY A 125 -4.57 -12.71 -14.33
N HIS A 126 -4.74 -12.60 -13.01
CA HIS A 126 -3.96 -13.38 -12.05
C HIS A 126 -4.28 -14.88 -12.13
N PRO A 127 -3.29 -15.79 -12.17
CA PRO A 127 -3.51 -17.22 -12.41
C PRO A 127 -4.25 -17.92 -11.26
N ASN A 128 -4.01 -17.53 -10.01
CA ASN A 128 -4.65 -18.12 -8.83
C ASN A 128 -4.95 -17.07 -7.75
N LEU A 129 -5.97 -16.24 -7.97
CA LEU A 129 -6.34 -15.20 -7.00
C LEU A 129 -7.21 -15.81 -5.89
N GLN A 130 -6.57 -16.19 -4.79
CA GLN A 130 -7.18 -16.78 -3.59
C GLN A 130 -6.50 -16.23 -2.33
N ARG A 131 -7.19 -16.35 -1.18
CA ARG A 131 -6.67 -15.87 0.12
C ARG A 131 -5.36 -16.59 0.42
N ILE A 132 -4.47 -15.93 1.17
CA ILE A 132 -3.14 -16.47 1.45
C ILE A 132 -2.74 -16.31 2.92
N LEU A 133 -3.21 -15.25 3.57
CA LEU A 133 -2.95 -14.98 4.99
C LEU A 133 -4.20 -15.16 5.85
N MET A 134 -5.36 -14.76 5.35
CA MET A 134 -6.63 -14.92 6.07
C MET A 134 -7.26 -16.28 5.82
N GLU A 135 -8.09 -16.72 6.77
CA GLU A 135 -8.90 -17.93 6.65
C GLU A 135 -9.86 -17.83 5.45
N ASP A 136 -10.20 -18.96 4.84
CA ASP A 136 -10.99 -19.01 3.60
C ASP A 136 -12.39 -18.39 3.74
N ASP A 137 -12.95 -18.44 4.95
CA ASP A 137 -14.26 -17.89 5.32
C ASP A 137 -14.17 -16.47 5.93
N TRP A 138 -12.99 -15.85 5.94
CA TRP A 138 -12.82 -14.51 6.48
C TRP A 138 -13.63 -13.48 5.67
N GLU A 139 -14.33 -12.59 6.37
CA GLU A 139 -15.10 -11.51 5.75
C GLU A 139 -14.33 -10.17 5.86
N GLY A 140 -14.14 -9.51 4.71
CA GLY A 140 -13.47 -8.21 4.64
C GLY A 140 -11.94 -8.26 4.45
N HIS A 141 -11.31 -7.11 4.70
CA HIS A 141 -9.91 -6.80 4.35
C HIS A 141 -9.23 -6.04 5.51
N PRO A 142 -8.45 -6.73 6.35
CA PRO A 142 -8.02 -6.23 7.66
C PRO A 142 -7.06 -5.02 7.63
N LEU A 143 -6.34 -4.79 6.54
CA LEU A 143 -5.39 -3.67 6.45
C LEU A 143 -6.02 -2.36 5.96
N ARG A 144 -7.30 -2.36 5.57
CA ARG A 144 -8.03 -1.13 5.26
C ARG A 144 -8.26 -0.29 6.52
N LYS A 145 -8.26 1.04 6.38
CA LYS A 145 -8.38 1.96 7.53
C LYS A 145 -9.79 2.04 8.11
N ASP A 146 -10.80 1.65 7.35
CA ASP A 146 -12.19 1.50 7.78
C ASP A 146 -12.48 0.14 8.42
N TYR A 147 -11.54 -0.81 8.34
CA TYR A 147 -11.68 -2.10 9.01
C TYR A 147 -11.57 -1.93 10.53
N PRO A 148 -12.53 -2.44 11.32
CA PRO A 148 -12.50 -2.29 12.76
C PRO A 148 -11.26 -2.99 13.32
N ILE A 149 -10.40 -2.22 13.99
CA ILE A 149 -9.29 -2.81 14.75
C ILE A 149 -9.92 -3.58 15.91
N GLY A 150 -9.90 -4.91 15.79
CA GLY A 150 -10.29 -5.78 16.89
C GLY A 150 -9.40 -5.53 18.10
N GLY A 151 -10.00 -5.58 19.28
CA GLY A 151 -9.28 -5.54 20.55
C GLY A 151 -10.08 -6.30 21.59
N GLU A 152 -9.44 -7.25 22.27
CA GLU A 152 -10.02 -7.85 23.47
C GLU A 152 -9.79 -6.86 24.63
N PRO A 153 -10.84 -6.44 25.35
CA PRO A 153 -10.66 -5.64 26.56
C PRO A 153 -9.79 -6.43 27.54
N VAL A 154 -8.69 -5.83 27.99
CA VAL A 154 -7.85 -6.43 29.04
C VAL A 154 -8.70 -6.54 30.30
N ARG A 155 -9.06 -7.76 30.68
CA ARG A 155 -9.76 -8.03 31.94
C ARG A 155 -8.77 -7.97 33.08
N PHE A 156 -8.85 -6.94 33.91
CA PHE A 156 -8.11 -6.86 35.16
C PHE A 156 -8.85 -7.65 36.24
N SER A 157 -8.12 -8.43 37.05
CA SER A 157 -8.67 -9.29 38.10
C SER A 157 -9.04 -8.54 39.39
N GLY A 158 -9.39 -7.25 39.32
CA GLY A 158 -9.33 -6.35 40.48
C GLY A 158 -10.47 -5.35 40.67
N GLU A 159 -11.65 -5.56 40.10
CA GLU A 159 -12.86 -4.83 40.49
C GLU A 159 -14.04 -5.80 40.64
N GLU A 160 -14.19 -6.32 41.87
CA GLU A 160 -15.49 -6.67 42.48
C GLU A 160 -15.76 -5.68 43.61
#